data_AF-A0A0V1PEU9-F1
#
_entry.id   AF-A0A0V1PEU9-F1
#
_cell.length_a   1.000
_cell.length_b   1.000
_cell.length_c   1.000
_cell.angle_alpha   90.00
_cell.angle_beta   90.00
_cell.angle_gamma   90.00
#
_symmetry.space_group_name_H-M   'P 1'
#
loop_
_entity.id
_entity.type
_entity.pdbx_description
1 polymer ?
#
loop_
_entity_poly.entity_id
_entity_poly.type
_entity_poly.pdbx_seq_one_letter_code
_entity_poly.pdbx_strand_id
1 'polypeptide(L)'
;MSQTQGKPRTVEALEDLLKDLGVEEQEQGVVQLLLEYAHMFSRVLLQNATVASDMAGNSVITASDVRIARTLSEHIIEKMPNSLLNIIEEVNSRKLNAQKSSSPMPAEGVSMVEPNYCVKPNSFGKRTREKTRQPNNRNNRFMAKVVFVLGPPGCGKGTQCRKIVENYGLVHLSAGDLLRAEQNRPDSPYSKLIEQHIKEGTIVPVEVTCKLIEKAMNDNSEAPGFLIDGFPRNKNNLDGWCETLAAHTKLQFVLYLECSMDVCIKRCLSRNQGRDDDNDESLKKRIKTYQESSMPIIQHFATLNLVRKVDSSKDPEQIFQQIEEIFYKDGSFKRKL
;
A
#
# COMPACT_ATOMS: atom_id res chain seq x y z
N MET A 1 -11.60 35.36 -38.08
CA MET A 1 -10.66 35.13 -36.96
C MET A 1 -11.29 34.10 -36.05
N SER A 2 -10.99 32.81 -36.26
CA SER A 2 -11.48 31.76 -35.36
C SER A 2 -10.60 31.74 -34.11
N GLN A 3 -11.24 31.82 -32.95
CA GLN A 3 -10.59 31.63 -31.66
C GLN A 3 -10.33 30.13 -31.51
N THR A 4 -9.05 29.75 -31.42
CA THR A 4 -8.62 28.41 -31.06
C THR A 4 -9.04 28.13 -29.62
N GLN A 5 -10.08 27.30 -29.44
CA GLN A 5 -10.38 26.71 -28.14
C GLN A 5 -9.20 25.82 -27.74
N GLY A 6 -8.54 26.17 -26.63
CA GLY A 6 -7.44 25.38 -26.08
C GLY A 6 -7.89 23.96 -25.77
N LYS A 7 -7.02 23.00 -26.07
CA LYS A 7 -7.26 21.57 -25.87
C LYS A 7 -7.50 21.32 -24.36
N PRO A 8 -8.42 20.43 -23.96
CA PRO A 8 -8.63 20.15 -22.55
C PRO A 8 -7.34 19.58 -21.92
N ARG A 9 -6.98 20.06 -20.73
CA ARG A 9 -5.74 19.68 -20.00
C ARG A 9 -5.53 18.17 -19.83
N THR A 10 -6.63 17.41 -19.77
CA THR A 10 -6.62 15.93 -19.69
C THR A 10 -6.18 15.27 -20.99
N VAL A 11 -6.47 15.90 -22.13
CA VAL A 11 -6.06 15.45 -23.45
C VAL A 11 -4.57 15.72 -23.66
N GLU A 12 -4.09 16.90 -23.27
CA GLU A 12 -2.66 17.25 -23.32
C GLU A 12 -1.83 16.31 -22.44
N ALA A 13 -2.26 16.05 -21.21
CA ALA A 13 -1.59 15.11 -20.31
C ALA A 13 -1.60 13.66 -20.82
N LEU A 14 -2.65 13.26 -21.56
CA LEU A 14 -2.72 11.94 -22.17
C LEU A 14 -1.78 11.86 -23.39
N GLU A 15 -1.71 12.91 -24.20
CA GLU A 15 -0.79 12.97 -25.34
C GLU A 15 0.67 12.98 -24.92
N ASP A 16 1.00 13.71 -23.85
CA ASP A 16 2.34 13.68 -23.25
C ASP A 16 2.70 12.27 -22.74
N LEU A 17 1.77 11.60 -22.05
CA LEU A 17 1.97 10.22 -21.60
C LEU A 17 2.14 9.24 -22.77
N LEU A 18 1.37 9.43 -23.84
CA LEU A 18 1.45 8.60 -25.04
C LEU A 18 2.79 8.78 -25.74
N LYS A 19 3.29 10.01 -25.79
CA LYS A 19 4.61 10.33 -26.32
C LYS A 19 5.73 9.70 -25.49
N ASP A 20 5.62 9.74 -24.16
CA ASP A 20 6.59 9.10 -23.24
C ASP A 20 6.61 7.58 -23.38
N LEU A 21 5.48 6.97 -23.76
CA LEU A 21 5.35 5.53 -24.02
C LEU A 21 5.72 5.15 -25.47
N GLY A 22 6.25 6.09 -26.25
CA GLY A 22 6.69 5.86 -27.62
C GLY A 22 5.56 5.65 -28.62
N VAL A 23 4.32 6.04 -28.27
CA VAL A 23 3.19 5.99 -29.20
C VAL A 23 3.34 7.11 -30.22
N GLU A 24 3.70 6.75 -31.46
CA GLU A 24 3.93 7.72 -32.52
C GLU A 24 2.63 8.41 -32.96
N GLU A 25 2.68 9.73 -33.14
CA GLU A 25 1.54 10.60 -33.54
C GLU A 25 0.85 10.18 -34.85
N GLN A 26 1.43 9.28 -35.64
CA GLN A 26 0.95 8.95 -36.98
C GLN A 26 -0.36 8.15 -37.03
N GLU A 27 -0.83 7.61 -35.91
CA GLU A 27 -2.15 6.99 -35.83
C GLU A 27 -3.11 7.82 -34.98
N GLN A 28 -3.67 8.89 -35.55
CA GLN A 28 -4.78 9.66 -34.94
C GLN A 28 -5.92 8.76 -34.39
N GLY A 29 -6.09 7.56 -34.95
CA GLY A 29 -7.03 6.55 -34.45
C GLY A 29 -6.72 6.00 -33.06
N VAL A 30 -5.44 5.90 -32.67
CA VAL A 30 -5.03 5.46 -31.32
C VAL A 30 -5.44 6.49 -30.28
N VAL A 31 -5.12 7.76 -30.54
CA VAL A 31 -5.48 8.88 -29.64
C VAL A 31 -7.00 8.97 -29.49
N GLN A 32 -7.75 8.85 -30.59
CA GLN A 32 -9.22 8.87 -30.57
C GLN A 32 -9.82 7.72 -29.74
N LEU A 33 -9.34 6.48 -29.93
CA LEU A 33 -9.81 5.32 -29.17
C LEU A 33 -9.50 5.45 -27.67
N LEU A 34 -8.32 5.99 -27.34
CA LEU A 34 -7.92 6.21 -25.95
C LEU A 34 -8.71 7.34 -25.31
N LEU A 35 -9.09 8.39 -26.06
CA LEU A 35 -9.95 9.46 -25.58
C LEU A 35 -11.37 8.98 -25.29
N GLU A 36 -11.95 8.16 -26.18
CA GLU A 36 -13.26 7.53 -25.97
C GLU A 36 -13.27 6.70 -24.67
N TYR A 37 -12.15 6.04 -24.35
CA TYR A 37 -12.03 5.21 -23.14
C TYR A 37 -11.50 5.96 -21.91
N ALA A 38 -10.82 7.10 -22.09
CA ALA A 38 -10.30 7.94 -21.00
C ALA A 38 -11.42 8.52 -20.13
N HIS A 39 -12.64 8.61 -20.66
CA HIS A 39 -13.84 8.93 -19.90
C HIS A 39 -14.17 7.89 -18.82
N MET A 40 -13.61 6.67 -18.88
CA MET A 40 -13.81 5.67 -17.83
C MET A 40 -12.51 5.10 -17.24
N PHE A 41 -11.47 4.74 -18.02
CA PHE A 41 -10.38 3.87 -17.51
C PHE A 41 -9.02 3.95 -18.25
N SER A 42 -8.59 5.12 -18.72
CA SER A 42 -7.39 5.27 -19.59
C SER A 42 -6.13 4.53 -19.13
N ARG A 43 -5.81 4.53 -17.83
CA ARG A 43 -4.58 3.91 -17.31
C ARG A 43 -4.53 2.39 -17.46
N VAL A 44 -5.68 1.72 -17.31
CA VAL A 44 -5.76 0.25 -17.41
C VAL A 44 -5.72 -0.18 -18.87
N LEU A 45 -6.40 0.56 -19.75
CA LEU A 45 -6.39 0.26 -21.19
C LEU A 45 -4.98 0.38 -21.78
N LEU A 46 -4.23 1.41 -21.38
CA LEU A 46 -2.88 1.64 -21.89
C LEU A 46 -1.87 0.57 -21.42
N GLN A 47 -2.00 0.10 -20.17
CA GLN A 47 -1.22 -1.03 -19.67
C GLN A 47 -1.50 -2.32 -20.46
N ASN A 48 -2.78 -2.62 -20.71
CA ASN A 48 -3.17 -3.80 -21.49
C ASN A 48 -2.70 -3.70 -22.95
N ALA A 49 -2.75 -2.51 -23.56
CA ALA A 49 -2.27 -2.27 -24.92
C ALA A 49 -0.75 -2.42 -25.03
N THR A 50 -0.01 -1.98 -24.01
CA THR A 50 1.45 -2.16 -23.93
C THR A 50 1.80 -3.65 -23.92
N VAL A 51 1.11 -4.45 -23.10
CA VAL A 51 1.31 -5.91 -23.05
C VAL A 51 1.00 -6.57 -24.39
N ALA A 52 -0.09 -6.15 -25.06
CA ALA A 52 -0.44 -6.69 -26.38
C ALA A 52 0.63 -6.36 -27.44
N SER A 53 1.16 -5.13 -27.42
CA SER A 53 2.25 -4.69 -28.29
C SER A 53 3.53 -5.50 -28.06
N ASP A 54 3.91 -5.72 -26.80
CA ASP A 54 5.07 -6.53 -26.43
C ASP A 54 4.94 -7.98 -26.91
N MET A 55 3.75 -8.57 -26.75
CA MET A 55 3.46 -9.93 -27.21
C MET A 55 3.51 -10.07 -28.74
N ALA A 56 3.13 -9.02 -29.46
CA ALA A 56 3.21 -8.95 -30.91
C ALA A 56 4.63 -8.65 -31.43
N GLY A 57 5.57 -8.29 -30.54
CA GLY A 57 6.92 -7.88 -30.91
C GLY A 57 6.97 -6.49 -31.56
N ASN A 58 5.96 -5.67 -31.36
CA ASN A 58 5.86 -4.32 -31.91
C ASN A 58 6.73 -3.36 -31.10
N SER A 59 7.50 -2.51 -31.78
CA SER A 59 8.33 -1.48 -31.12
C SER A 59 7.55 -0.25 -30.68
N VAL A 60 6.30 -0.11 -31.13
CA VAL A 60 5.38 1.00 -30.86
C VAL A 60 3.97 0.43 -30.75
N ILE A 61 3.17 0.95 -29.81
CA ILE A 61 1.77 0.54 -29.63
C ILE A 61 0.96 0.94 -30.86
N THR A 62 0.26 -0.02 -31.46
CA THR A 62 -0.59 0.19 -32.64
C THR A 62 -2.08 0.26 -32.30
N ALA A 63 -2.90 0.77 -33.23
CA ALA A 63 -4.35 0.71 -33.11
C ALA A 63 -4.89 -0.72 -32.97
N SER A 64 -4.18 -1.73 -33.50
CA SER A 64 -4.56 -3.14 -33.35
C SER A 64 -4.40 -3.60 -31.90
N ASP A 65 -3.29 -3.24 -31.26
CA ASP A 65 -2.98 -3.60 -29.87
C ASP A 65 -4.01 -2.98 -28.91
N VAL A 66 -4.40 -1.73 -29.17
CA VAL A 66 -5.44 -1.02 -28.40
C VAL A 66 -6.82 -1.68 -28.58
N ARG A 67 -7.17 -2.13 -29.79
CA ARG A 67 -8.43 -2.86 -30.02
C ARG A 67 -8.47 -4.20 -29.30
N ILE A 68 -7.35 -4.93 -29.27
CA ILE A 68 -7.22 -6.20 -28.53
C ILE A 68 -7.38 -5.93 -27.02
N ALA A 69 -6.68 -4.92 -26.51
CA ALA A 69 -6.78 -4.51 -25.11
C ALA A 69 -8.21 -4.09 -24.72
N ARG A 70 -8.92 -3.40 -25.63
CA ARG A 70 -10.33 -3.05 -25.46
C ARG A 70 -11.21 -4.28 -25.34
N THR A 71 -11.14 -5.23 -26.27
CA THR A 71 -11.95 -6.45 -26.24
C THR A 71 -11.70 -7.26 -24.97
N LEU A 72 -10.44 -7.37 -24.52
CA LEU A 72 -10.10 -8.02 -23.26
C LEU A 72 -10.69 -7.29 -22.05
N SER A 73 -10.64 -5.96 -22.06
CA SER A 73 -11.17 -5.12 -20.97
C SER A 73 -12.70 -5.19 -20.92
N GLU A 74 -13.38 -5.17 -22.06
CA GLU A 74 -14.83 -5.35 -22.19
C GLU A 74 -15.27 -6.74 -21.70
N HIS A 75 -14.54 -7.81 -22.03
CA HIS A 75 -14.84 -9.17 -21.54
C HIS A 75 -14.64 -9.32 -20.03
N ILE A 76 -13.67 -8.58 -19.46
CA ILE A 76 -13.48 -8.52 -18.01
C ILE A 76 -14.65 -7.77 -17.36
N ILE A 77 -15.09 -6.66 -17.96
CA ILE A 77 -16.23 -5.84 -17.54
C ILE A 77 -17.54 -6.62 -17.60
N GLU A 78 -17.79 -7.37 -18.67
CA GLU A 78 -19.00 -8.18 -18.87
C GLU A 78 -19.09 -9.34 -17.87
N LYS A 79 -17.93 -9.77 -17.34
CA LYS A 79 -17.84 -10.75 -16.24
C LYS A 79 -17.80 -10.13 -14.86
N MET A 80 -17.82 -8.80 -14.73
CA MET A 80 -17.90 -8.14 -13.42
C MET A 80 -19.34 -8.18 -12.88
N PRO A 81 -19.54 -8.45 -11.59
CA PRO A 81 -20.84 -8.32 -10.95
C PRO A 81 -21.42 -6.92 -11.13
N ASN A 82 -22.70 -6.82 -11.50
CA ASN A 82 -23.41 -5.55 -11.76
C ASN A 82 -23.31 -4.52 -10.61
N SER A 83 -23.09 -4.97 -9.37
CA SER A 83 -22.88 -4.09 -8.22
C SER A 83 -21.61 -3.25 -8.33
N LEU A 84 -20.54 -3.77 -8.95
CA LEU A 84 -19.28 -3.04 -9.16
C LEU A 84 -19.37 -2.06 -10.33
N LEU A 85 -20.12 -2.40 -11.38
CA LEU A 85 -20.37 -1.51 -12.52
C LEU A 85 -21.14 -0.26 -12.09
N ASN A 86 -22.16 -0.42 -11.25
CA ASN A 86 -22.92 0.71 -10.72
C ASN A 86 -22.08 1.64 -9.83
N ILE A 87 -21.18 1.09 -9.02
CA ILE A 87 -20.26 1.89 -8.16
C ILE A 87 -19.28 2.67 -9.03
N ILE A 88 -18.77 2.05 -10.10
CA ILE A 88 -17.88 2.68 -11.06
C ILE A 88 -18.58 3.86 -11.77
N GLU A 89 -19.81 3.67 -12.25
CA GLU A 89 -20.59 4.73 -12.90
C GLU A 89 -20.91 5.88 -11.93
N GLU A 90 -21.21 5.56 -10.67
CA GLU A 90 -21.46 6.55 -9.61
C GLU A 90 -20.20 7.35 -9.25
N VAL A 91 -19.02 6.73 -9.25
CA VAL A 91 -17.73 7.41 -9.00
C VAL A 91 -17.34 8.30 -10.18
N ASN A 92 -17.56 7.85 -11.42
CA ASN A 92 -17.19 8.60 -12.61
C ASN A 92 -18.11 9.82 -12.82
N SER A 93 -19.42 9.67 -12.57
CA SER A 93 -20.37 10.80 -12.58
C SER A 93 -20.04 11.86 -11.52
N ARG A 94 -19.52 11.47 -10.35
CA ARG A 94 -19.06 12.40 -9.30
C ARG A 94 -17.77 13.13 -9.68
N LYS A 95 -16.82 12.48 -10.36
CA LYS A 95 -15.55 13.10 -10.81
C LYS A 95 -15.74 14.12 -11.93
N LEU A 96 -16.65 13.87 -12.89
CA LEU A 96 -16.99 14.84 -13.94
C LEU A 96 -17.62 16.13 -13.39
N ASN A 97 -18.38 16.01 -12.29
CA ASN A 97 -18.99 17.16 -11.64
C ASN A 97 -17.98 17.95 -10.78
N ALA A 98 -16.96 17.30 -10.22
CA ALA A 98 -15.93 17.94 -9.40
C ALA A 98 -14.91 18.77 -10.22
N GLN A 99 -14.72 18.48 -11.51
CA GLN A 99 -13.80 19.21 -12.39
C GLN A 99 -14.35 20.55 -12.91
N LYS A 100 -15.63 20.87 -12.65
CA LYS A 100 -16.26 22.15 -13.04
C LYS A 100 -16.05 23.30 -12.04
N SER A 101 -15.41 23.06 -10.89
CA SER A 101 -15.17 24.11 -9.89
C SER A 101 -13.72 24.15 -9.39
N SER A 102 -13.06 25.28 -9.67
CA SER A 102 -11.82 25.85 -9.09
C SER A 102 -10.47 25.65 -9.82
N SER A 103 -9.72 26.77 -9.90
CA SER A 103 -8.37 26.97 -10.48
C SER A 103 -7.34 27.31 -9.35
N PRO A 104 -6.07 27.68 -9.64
CA PRO A 104 -4.91 26.77 -9.76
C PRO A 104 -3.77 27.07 -8.75
N MET A 105 -2.83 26.13 -8.55
CA MET A 105 -1.53 26.32 -7.85
C MET A 105 -0.53 25.22 -8.29
N PRO A 106 0.80 25.37 -8.04
CA PRO A 106 1.80 25.66 -9.08
C PRO A 106 2.61 24.46 -9.56
N ALA A 107 3.39 24.72 -10.61
CA ALA A 107 4.37 23.84 -11.21
C ALA A 107 5.65 23.77 -10.37
N GLU A 108 6.15 22.57 -10.12
CA GLU A 108 7.57 22.24 -10.03
C GLU A 108 7.76 20.74 -10.28
N GLY A 109 8.77 20.41 -11.08
CA GLY A 109 8.91 19.14 -11.78
C GLY A 109 9.06 17.92 -10.87
N VAL A 110 8.27 16.89 -11.14
CA VAL A 110 8.44 15.56 -10.54
C VAL A 110 9.33 14.72 -11.44
N SER A 111 10.57 14.56 -11.00
CA SER A 111 11.45 13.47 -11.45
C SER A 111 10.76 12.14 -11.16
N MET A 112 10.49 11.36 -12.22
CA MET A 112 9.98 9.99 -12.08
C MET A 112 11.09 9.08 -11.58
N VAL A 113 11.02 8.73 -10.30
CA VAL A 113 11.73 7.57 -9.73
C VAL A 113 10.66 6.54 -9.40
N GLU A 114 10.86 5.30 -9.87
CA GLU A 114 9.98 4.14 -9.60
C GLU A 114 9.63 4.04 -8.10
N PRO A 115 8.37 3.74 -7.72
CA PRO A 115 8.03 3.53 -6.32
C PRO A 115 8.80 2.34 -5.77
N ASN A 116 9.71 2.60 -4.82
CA ASN A 116 10.50 1.60 -4.12
C ASN A 116 9.63 0.62 -3.32
N TYR A 117 9.10 -0.42 -3.97
CA TYR A 117 8.83 -1.70 -3.33
C TYR A 117 9.74 -2.75 -3.98
N CYS A 118 10.93 -2.94 -3.39
CA CYS A 118 12.04 -3.82 -3.80
C CYS A 118 13.30 -3.03 -4.18
N VAL A 119 14.33 -3.15 -3.35
CA VAL A 119 15.71 -3.10 -3.85
C VAL A 119 15.93 -4.33 -4.74
N LYS A 120 16.48 -4.13 -5.94
CA LYS A 120 16.76 -5.18 -6.94
C LYS A 120 17.53 -6.37 -6.32
N PRO A 121 17.22 -7.63 -6.67
CA PRO A 121 18.14 -8.74 -6.43
C PRO A 121 19.37 -8.56 -7.33
N ASN A 122 20.55 -8.61 -6.73
CA ASN A 122 21.83 -8.64 -7.45
C ASN A 122 21.84 -9.80 -8.46
N SER A 123 21.89 -9.49 -9.75
CA SER A 123 22.31 -10.42 -10.79
C SER A 123 23.80 -10.26 -11.06
N PHE A 124 24.54 -11.32 -10.79
CA PHE A 124 25.92 -11.56 -11.25
C PHE A 124 26.00 -11.39 -12.77
N GLY A 125 26.94 -10.59 -13.30
CA GLY A 125 27.14 -10.52 -14.75
C GLY A 125 28.13 -9.49 -15.29
N LYS A 126 29.42 -9.83 -15.20
CA LYS A 126 30.54 -9.47 -16.11
C LYS A 126 31.03 -8.01 -16.22
N ARG A 127 32.36 -7.93 -16.13
CA ARG A 127 33.25 -6.77 -16.31
C ARG A 127 33.14 -6.17 -17.71
N THR A 128 33.18 -4.85 -17.78
CA THR A 128 34.01 -4.11 -18.74
C THR A 128 34.64 -2.91 -18.02
N ARG A 129 35.95 -2.74 -18.21
CA ARG A 129 36.77 -1.68 -17.61
C ARG A 129 36.60 -0.41 -18.44
N GLU A 130 36.20 0.69 -17.82
CA GLU A 130 36.62 2.02 -18.27
C GLU A 130 36.81 2.94 -17.06
N LYS A 131 37.99 3.56 -17.00
CA LYS A 131 38.46 4.38 -15.89
C LYS A 131 38.01 5.82 -16.10
N THR A 132 37.06 6.28 -15.30
CA THR A 132 36.86 7.72 -15.08
C THR A 132 36.66 7.94 -13.59
N ARG A 133 37.63 8.62 -12.96
CA ARG A 133 37.60 8.97 -11.54
C ARG A 133 36.50 10.02 -11.32
N GLN A 134 35.40 9.62 -10.69
CA GLN A 134 34.44 10.53 -10.06
C GLN A 134 34.48 10.36 -8.53
N PRO A 135 34.23 11.43 -7.76
CA PRO A 135 34.44 11.43 -6.32
C PRO A 135 33.42 10.52 -5.62
N ASN A 136 33.92 9.77 -4.62
CA ASN A 136 33.14 8.87 -3.76
C ASN A 136 31.96 9.59 -3.10
N ASN A 137 30.75 9.39 -3.61
CA ASN A 137 29.54 9.72 -2.86
C ASN A 137 29.03 8.45 -2.15
N ARG A 138 29.57 8.20 -0.96
CA ARG A 138 29.12 7.12 -0.07
C ARG A 138 27.80 7.50 0.61
N ASN A 139 26.69 7.48 -0.11
CA ASN A 139 25.35 7.52 0.49
C ASN A 139 24.73 6.13 0.49
N ASN A 140 25.28 5.23 1.30
CA ASN A 140 24.58 4.00 1.65
C ASN A 140 23.52 4.37 2.69
N ARG A 141 22.38 4.90 2.23
CA ARG A 141 21.26 5.30 3.10
C ARG A 141 20.74 4.03 3.76
N PHE A 142 21.00 3.85 5.05
CA PHE A 142 20.48 2.70 5.81
C PHE A 142 18.95 2.73 5.73
N MET A 143 18.35 1.74 5.06
CA MET A 143 16.90 1.56 5.04
C MET A 143 16.49 0.76 6.27
N ALA A 144 15.60 1.33 7.08
CA ALA A 144 15.09 0.66 8.27
C ALA A 144 14.35 -0.62 7.88
N LYS A 145 14.73 -1.77 8.45
CA LYS A 145 14.06 -3.04 8.18
C LYS A 145 12.68 -3.04 8.84
N VAL A 146 11.65 -3.41 8.10
CA VAL A 146 10.27 -3.41 8.58
C VAL A 146 9.63 -4.79 8.37
N VAL A 147 8.85 -5.22 9.35
CA VAL A 147 7.89 -6.32 9.22
C VAL A 147 6.51 -5.77 9.56
N PHE A 148 5.56 -5.89 8.63
CA PHE A 148 4.15 -5.63 8.96
C PHE A 148 3.59 -6.80 9.74
N VAL A 149 2.95 -6.55 10.88
CA VAL A 149 2.29 -7.57 11.69
C VAL A 149 0.79 -7.37 11.57
N LEU A 150 0.15 -8.24 10.78
CA LEU A 150 -1.27 -8.15 10.43
C LEU A 150 -2.06 -9.34 10.96
N GLY A 151 -3.36 -9.15 11.11
CA GLY A 151 -4.29 -10.17 11.61
C GLY A 151 -5.52 -9.56 12.27
N PRO A 152 -6.56 -10.36 12.50
CA PRO A 152 -7.82 -9.88 13.05
C PRO A 152 -7.64 -9.29 14.47
N PRO A 153 -8.57 -8.44 14.93
CA PRO A 153 -8.61 -8.03 16.34
C PRO A 153 -8.60 -9.28 17.24
N GLY A 154 -7.81 -9.28 18.33
CA GLY A 154 -7.79 -10.43 19.25
C GLY A 154 -6.89 -11.62 18.85
N CYS A 155 -6.26 -11.64 17.67
CA CYS A 155 -5.41 -12.77 17.25
C CYS A 155 -4.06 -12.89 18.01
N GLY A 156 -3.70 -11.91 18.84
CA GLY A 156 -2.49 -11.99 19.68
C GLY A 156 -1.25 -11.26 19.14
N LYS A 157 -1.39 -10.35 18.17
CA LYS A 157 -0.29 -9.55 17.61
C LYS A 157 0.64 -8.95 18.67
N GLY A 158 0.11 -8.16 19.61
CA GLY A 158 0.91 -7.55 20.67
C GLY A 158 1.64 -8.56 21.56
N THR A 159 1.04 -9.72 21.85
CA THR A 159 1.70 -10.79 22.61
C THR A 159 2.93 -11.31 21.87
N GLN A 160 2.78 -11.60 20.58
CA GLN A 160 3.88 -12.11 19.76
C GLN A 160 4.93 -11.03 19.47
N CYS A 161 4.53 -9.77 19.26
CA CYS A 161 5.45 -8.65 19.07
C CYS A 161 6.36 -8.46 20.29
N ARG A 162 5.84 -8.55 21.52
CA ARG A 162 6.67 -8.49 22.73
C ARG A 162 7.75 -9.57 22.77
N LYS A 163 7.38 -10.82 22.46
CA LYS A 163 8.34 -11.93 22.39
C LYS A 163 9.41 -11.67 21.31
N ILE A 164 9.03 -11.11 20.16
CA ILE A 164 9.99 -10.75 19.10
C ILE A 164 10.93 -9.62 19.58
N VAL A 165 10.43 -8.59 20.26
CA VAL A 165 11.24 -7.49 20.83
C VAL A 165 12.28 -8.05 21.83
N GLU A 166 11.82 -8.91 22.74
CA GLU A 166 12.67 -9.55 23.76
C GLU A 166 13.79 -10.38 23.12
N ASN A 167 13.47 -11.17 22.08
CA ASN A 167 14.40 -12.12 21.48
C ASN A 167 15.25 -11.57 20.32
N TYR A 168 14.82 -10.50 19.63
CA TYR A 168 15.51 -9.97 18.43
C TYR A 168 15.89 -8.49 18.54
N GLY A 169 15.42 -7.77 19.57
CA GLY A 169 15.74 -6.35 19.76
C GLY A 169 15.10 -5.41 18.77
N LEU A 170 14.10 -5.86 18.02
CA LEU A 170 13.28 -4.97 17.19
C LEU A 170 12.47 -4.02 18.07
N VAL A 171 12.03 -2.90 17.49
CA VAL A 171 11.11 -1.97 18.13
C VAL A 171 9.68 -2.28 17.65
N HIS A 172 8.76 -2.43 18.60
CA HIS A 172 7.34 -2.66 18.31
C HIS A 172 6.59 -1.33 18.26
N LEU A 173 6.04 -1.02 17.10
CA LEU A 173 5.22 0.15 16.84
C LEU A 173 3.79 -0.31 16.54
N SER A 174 2.93 -0.34 17.57
CA SER A 174 1.50 -0.61 17.36
C SER A 174 0.79 0.67 16.93
N ALA A 175 0.23 0.69 15.72
CA ALA A 175 -0.51 1.84 15.23
C ALA A 175 -1.67 2.21 16.17
N GLY A 176 -2.34 1.21 16.75
CA GLY A 176 -3.40 1.45 17.73
C GLY A 176 -2.90 2.08 19.03
N ASP A 177 -1.72 1.70 19.53
CA ASP A 177 -1.16 2.28 20.76
C ASP A 177 -0.62 3.69 20.50
N LEU A 178 0.02 3.93 19.35
CA LEU A 178 0.43 5.27 18.92
C LEU A 178 -0.77 6.23 18.82
N LEU A 179 -1.87 5.77 18.23
CA LEU A 179 -3.11 6.54 18.14
C LEU A 179 -3.69 6.84 19.53
N ARG A 180 -3.79 5.84 20.43
CA ARG A 180 -4.26 6.05 21.81
C ARG A 180 -3.35 7.01 22.60
N ALA A 181 -2.03 6.92 22.40
CA ALA A 181 -1.09 7.84 23.03
C ALA A 181 -1.30 9.28 22.52
N GLU A 182 -1.49 9.46 21.21
CA GLU A 182 -1.78 10.78 20.62
C GLU A 182 -3.15 11.31 21.00
N GLN A 183 -4.14 10.42 21.20
CA GLN A 183 -5.47 10.77 21.72
C GLN A 183 -5.38 11.36 23.13
N ASN A 184 -4.58 10.72 23.99
CA ASN A 184 -4.43 11.10 25.39
C ASN A 184 -3.38 12.20 25.63
N ARG A 185 -2.68 12.65 24.58
CA ARG A 185 -1.68 13.70 24.68
C ARG A 185 -2.37 15.05 24.91
N PRO A 186 -1.99 15.81 25.96
CA PRO A 186 -2.51 17.15 26.17
C PRO A 186 -2.30 18.01 24.92
N ASP A 187 -3.31 18.81 24.57
CA ASP A 187 -3.30 19.74 23.43
C ASP A 187 -3.07 19.12 22.04
N SER A 188 -3.26 17.80 21.91
CA SER A 188 -3.22 17.14 20.60
C SER A 188 -4.35 17.63 19.70
N PRO A 189 -4.05 18.18 18.50
CA PRO A 189 -5.09 18.60 17.56
C PRO A 189 -5.86 17.40 16.98
N TYR A 190 -5.34 16.19 17.14
CA TYR A 190 -5.93 14.96 16.63
C TYR A 190 -6.76 14.20 17.67
N SER A 191 -6.79 14.65 18.94
CA SER A 191 -7.39 13.91 20.04
C SER A 191 -8.84 13.46 19.76
N LYS A 192 -9.74 14.41 19.45
CA LYS A 192 -11.15 14.12 19.16
C LYS A 192 -11.35 13.27 17.90
N LEU A 193 -10.54 13.51 16.85
CA LEU A 193 -10.60 12.77 15.60
C LEU A 193 -10.27 11.28 15.85
N ILE A 194 -9.20 11.03 16.59
CA ILE A 194 -8.75 9.67 16.91
C ILE A 194 -9.77 8.96 17.80
N GLU A 195 -10.27 9.64 18.85
CA GLU A 195 -11.30 9.10 19.75
C GLU A 195 -12.53 8.62 18.97
N GLN A 196 -13.06 9.46 18.06
CA GLN A 196 -14.22 9.12 17.26
C GLN A 196 -13.98 7.86 16.41
N HIS A 197 -12.86 7.80 15.68
CA HIS A 197 -12.54 6.66 14.83
C HIS A 197 -12.32 5.37 15.62
N ILE A 198 -11.67 5.44 16.79
CA ILE A 198 -11.46 4.27 17.66
C ILE A 198 -12.81 3.75 18.16
N LYS A 199 -13.69 4.63 18.65
CA LYS A 199 -15.01 4.26 19.16
C LYS A 199 -15.90 3.64 18.07
N GLU A 200 -15.83 4.18 16.85
CA GLU A 200 -16.59 3.69 15.70
C GLU A 200 -15.99 2.44 15.05
N GLY A 201 -14.76 2.07 15.40
CA GLY A 201 -14.03 0.96 14.77
C GLY A 201 -13.60 1.26 13.33
N THR A 202 -13.60 2.53 12.93
CA THR A 202 -13.22 2.99 11.59
C THR A 202 -11.72 3.30 11.52
N ILE A 203 -11.21 3.63 10.31
CA ILE A 203 -9.77 3.84 10.08
C ILE A 203 -9.48 5.35 10.15
N VAL A 204 -8.56 5.73 11.04
CA VAL A 204 -8.03 7.09 11.16
C VAL A 204 -7.35 7.50 9.84
N PRO A 205 -7.42 8.78 9.42
CA PRO A 205 -6.70 9.28 8.25
C PRO A 205 -5.23 8.85 8.21
N VAL A 206 -4.77 8.48 7.01
CA VAL A 206 -3.46 7.86 6.81
C VAL A 206 -2.33 8.80 7.21
N GLU A 207 -2.48 10.10 6.96
CA GLU A 207 -1.46 11.13 7.21
C GLU A 207 -1.14 11.22 8.70
N VAL A 208 -2.15 11.09 9.57
CA VAL A 208 -1.96 11.09 11.03
C VAL A 208 -1.20 9.84 11.44
N THR A 209 -1.61 8.67 10.94
CA THR A 209 -1.00 7.40 11.33
C THR A 209 0.45 7.28 10.84
N CYS A 210 0.72 7.65 9.58
CA CYS A 210 2.07 7.65 9.02
C CYS A 210 2.99 8.61 9.77
N LYS A 211 2.54 9.84 10.10
CA LYS A 211 3.34 10.79 10.90
C LYS A 211 3.71 10.25 12.29
N LEU A 212 2.77 9.59 12.96
CA LEU A 212 3.03 9.00 14.28
C LEU A 212 4.04 7.84 14.19
N ILE A 213 3.92 6.99 13.17
CA ILE A 213 4.88 5.90 12.93
C ILE A 213 6.25 6.48 12.58
N GLU A 214 6.32 7.45 11.66
CA GLU A 214 7.56 8.11 11.26
C GLU A 214 8.30 8.71 12.45
N LYS A 215 7.59 9.48 13.29
CA LYS A 215 8.14 10.05 14.51
C LYS A 215 8.70 8.95 15.42
N ALA A 216 7.92 7.89 15.66
CA ALA A 216 8.36 6.80 16.53
C ALA A 216 9.56 6.02 15.97
N MET A 217 9.66 5.88 14.64
CA MET A 217 10.83 5.30 13.98
C MET A 217 12.06 6.19 14.14
N ASN A 218 11.91 7.51 13.99
CA ASN A 218 13.00 8.48 14.17
C ASN A 218 13.50 8.53 15.62
N ASP A 219 12.59 8.49 16.60
CA ASP A 219 12.91 8.42 18.03
C ASP A 219 13.67 7.13 18.39
N ASN A 220 13.68 6.13 17.50
CA ASN A 220 14.31 4.83 17.65
C ASN A 220 15.24 4.50 16.46
N SER A 221 15.94 5.49 15.90
CA SER A 221 16.75 5.34 14.67
C SER A 221 17.81 4.23 14.73
N GLU A 222 18.30 3.91 15.93
CA GLU A 222 19.31 2.88 16.17
C GLU A 222 18.73 1.45 16.24
N ALA A 223 17.41 1.30 16.10
CA ALA A 223 16.77 -0.01 16.15
C ALA A 223 17.25 -0.92 15.00
N PRO A 224 17.51 -2.22 15.27
CA PRO A 224 17.87 -3.18 14.22
C PRO A 224 16.74 -3.45 13.21
N GLY A 225 15.50 -3.03 13.55
CA GLY A 225 14.34 -3.04 12.70
C GLY A 225 13.04 -2.80 13.49
N PHE A 226 11.93 -2.72 12.77
CA PHE A 226 10.63 -2.32 13.31
C PHE A 226 9.54 -3.35 13.00
N LEU A 227 8.70 -3.62 14.00
CA LEU A 227 7.45 -4.34 13.85
C LEU A 227 6.32 -3.31 13.78
N ILE A 228 5.71 -3.17 12.61
CA ILE A 228 4.59 -2.26 12.41
C ILE A 228 3.30 -3.06 12.58
N ASP A 229 2.70 -2.96 13.78
CA ASP A 229 1.56 -3.78 14.20
C ASP A 229 0.23 -3.07 13.90
N GLY A 230 -0.61 -3.77 13.13
CA GLY A 230 -1.96 -3.33 12.82
C GLY A 230 -2.04 -2.20 11.79
N PHE A 231 -1.01 -2.03 10.96
CA PHE A 231 -0.96 -1.12 9.81
C PHE A 231 -0.10 -1.75 8.70
N PRO A 232 -0.43 -1.58 7.41
CA PRO A 232 -1.60 -0.88 6.86
C PRO A 232 -2.91 -1.67 7.00
N ARG A 233 -4.05 -0.98 7.11
CA ARG A 233 -5.39 -1.59 7.28
C ARG A 233 -6.30 -1.52 6.07
N ASN A 234 -5.95 -0.71 5.07
CA ASN A 234 -6.68 -0.56 3.82
C ASN A 234 -5.72 -0.04 2.74
N LYS A 235 -6.24 0.14 1.51
CA LYS A 235 -5.42 0.58 0.39
C LYS A 235 -4.90 2.01 0.58
N ASN A 236 -5.71 2.91 1.11
CA ASN A 236 -5.27 4.29 1.39
C ASN A 236 -4.10 4.34 2.39
N ASN A 237 -4.11 3.49 3.42
CA ASN A 237 -3.00 3.33 4.37
C ASN A 237 -1.73 2.82 3.68
N LEU A 238 -1.87 1.82 2.80
CA LEU A 238 -0.74 1.31 2.05
C LEU A 238 -0.18 2.39 1.11
N ASP A 239 -1.04 3.04 0.34
CA ASP A 239 -0.67 4.11 -0.60
C ASP A 239 0.10 5.23 0.13
N GLY A 240 -0.45 5.73 1.25
CA GLY A 240 0.22 6.74 2.06
C GLY A 240 1.51 6.26 2.73
N TRP A 241 1.67 4.96 3.01
CA TRP A 241 2.97 4.41 3.42
C TRP A 241 4.00 4.48 2.30
N CYS A 242 3.63 4.13 1.05
CA CYS A 242 4.59 4.23 -0.05
C CYS A 242 5.04 5.65 -0.31
N GLU A 243 4.12 6.60 -0.20
CA GLU A 243 4.41 8.02 -0.43
C GLU A 243 5.36 8.61 0.64
N THR A 244 5.28 8.14 1.89
CA THR A 244 5.96 8.79 3.02
C THR A 244 7.13 7.99 3.59
N LEU A 245 6.99 6.67 3.72
CA LEU A 245 7.91 5.83 4.51
C LEU A 245 8.69 4.81 3.66
N ALA A 246 8.19 4.41 2.48
CA ALA A 246 8.86 3.38 1.67
C ALA A 246 10.27 3.77 1.21
N ALA A 247 10.53 5.06 0.94
CA ALA A 247 11.87 5.53 0.56
C ALA A 247 12.95 5.34 1.66
N HIS A 248 12.53 5.14 2.91
CA HIS A 248 13.41 5.00 4.07
C HIS A 248 13.29 3.63 4.75
N THR A 249 12.44 2.74 4.24
CA THR A 249 12.13 1.45 4.86
C THR A 249 12.25 0.31 3.88
N LYS A 250 12.76 -0.82 4.35
CA LYS A 250 12.81 -2.07 3.60
C LYS A 250 11.88 -3.08 4.27
N LEU A 251 10.71 -3.29 3.67
CA LEU A 251 9.81 -4.37 4.06
C LEU A 251 10.50 -5.72 3.82
N GLN A 252 10.64 -6.54 4.87
CA GLN A 252 11.16 -7.90 4.75
C GLN A 252 10.03 -8.86 4.38
N PHE A 253 8.94 -8.84 5.16
CA PHE A 253 7.76 -9.66 4.95
C PHE A 253 6.57 -9.12 5.77
N VAL A 254 5.40 -9.67 5.52
CA VAL A 254 4.18 -9.49 6.31
C VAL A 254 3.99 -10.72 7.19
N LEU A 255 4.11 -10.57 8.50
CA LEU A 255 3.72 -11.59 9.46
C LEU A 255 2.20 -11.56 9.64
N TYR A 256 1.50 -12.57 9.14
CA TYR A 256 0.05 -12.69 9.27
C TYR A 256 -0.31 -13.74 10.33
N LEU A 257 -0.90 -13.27 11.44
CA LEU A 257 -1.46 -14.13 12.48
C LEU A 257 -2.91 -14.46 12.13
N GLU A 258 -3.14 -15.64 11.56
CA GLU A 258 -4.48 -16.12 11.24
C GLU A 258 -5.15 -16.69 12.49
N CYS A 259 -6.41 -16.35 12.71
CA CYS A 259 -7.22 -16.89 13.79
C CYS A 259 -8.69 -16.84 13.40
N SER A 260 -9.49 -17.80 13.86
CA SER A 260 -10.94 -17.73 13.66
C SER A 260 -11.54 -16.55 14.41
N MET A 261 -12.63 -15.99 13.87
CA MET A 261 -13.30 -14.84 14.49
C MET A 261 -13.86 -15.22 15.86
N ASP A 262 -14.36 -16.43 16.05
CA ASP A 262 -14.90 -16.88 17.35
C ASP A 262 -13.84 -16.88 18.45
N VAL A 263 -12.62 -17.33 18.14
CA VAL A 263 -11.50 -17.30 19.08
C VAL A 263 -11.07 -15.85 19.34
N CYS A 264 -11.02 -15.03 18.29
CA CYS A 264 -10.72 -13.61 18.41
C CYS A 264 -11.71 -12.87 19.32
N ILE A 265 -13.01 -13.13 19.15
CA ILE A 265 -14.08 -12.53 19.93
C ILE A 265 -13.94 -12.91 21.40
N LYS A 266 -13.82 -14.20 21.69
CA LYS A 266 -13.60 -14.71 23.04
C LYS A 266 -12.38 -14.07 23.70
N ARG A 267 -11.28 -13.91 22.95
CA ARG A 267 -10.05 -13.28 23.45
C ARG A 267 -10.19 -11.78 23.70
N CYS A 268 -10.91 -11.04 22.86
CA CYS A 268 -11.16 -9.62 23.09
C CYS A 268 -12.05 -9.41 24.33
N LEU A 269 -13.15 -10.15 24.45
CA LEU A 269 -14.09 -10.00 25.57
C LEU A 269 -13.50 -10.43 26.93
N SER A 270 -12.51 -11.32 26.93
CA SER A 270 -11.82 -11.76 28.16
C SER A 270 -10.62 -10.88 28.55
N ARG A 271 -10.25 -9.88 27.73
CA ARG A 271 -9.14 -8.96 28.03
C ARG A 271 -9.60 -7.88 29.02
N ASN A 272 -9.21 -8.02 30.29
CA ASN A 272 -9.35 -6.97 31.30
C ASN A 272 -8.22 -5.91 31.18
N GLN A 273 -8.06 -5.28 30.02
CA GLN A 273 -6.99 -4.28 29.77
C GLN A 273 -7.49 -2.83 29.65
N GLY A 274 -8.75 -2.55 30.02
CA GLY A 274 -9.26 -1.18 30.10
C GLY A 274 -9.34 -0.46 28.75
N ARG A 275 -9.64 -1.20 27.67
CA ARG A 275 -9.88 -0.60 26.35
C ARG A 275 -11.37 -0.36 26.16
N ASP A 276 -11.75 0.89 25.94
CA ASP A 276 -13.15 1.27 25.75
C ASP A 276 -13.80 0.60 24.53
N ASP A 277 -13.00 0.16 23.56
CA ASP A 277 -13.42 -0.51 22.32
C ASP A 277 -13.44 -2.06 22.38
N ASP A 278 -13.22 -2.66 23.55
CA ASP A 278 -13.30 -4.11 23.76
C ASP A 278 -14.70 -4.54 24.29
N ASN A 279 -15.77 -3.99 23.70
CA ASN A 279 -17.16 -4.40 23.90
C ASN A 279 -17.75 -5.07 22.64
N ASP A 280 -18.87 -5.78 22.78
CA ASP A 280 -19.45 -6.58 21.67
C ASP A 280 -19.79 -5.74 20.43
N GLU A 281 -20.35 -4.55 20.61
CA GLU A 281 -20.74 -3.67 19.50
C GLU A 281 -19.53 -3.13 18.74
N SER A 282 -18.55 -2.58 19.45
CA SER A 282 -17.30 -2.08 18.86
C SER A 282 -16.52 -3.21 18.19
N LEU A 283 -16.51 -4.40 18.77
CA LEU A 283 -15.80 -5.55 18.20
C LEU A 283 -16.42 -6.02 16.89
N LYS A 284 -17.77 -6.07 16.79
CA LYS A 284 -18.47 -6.37 15.53
C LYS A 284 -18.08 -5.39 14.43
N LYS A 285 -18.01 -4.08 14.73
CA LYS A 285 -17.57 -3.06 13.77
C LYS A 285 -16.13 -3.29 13.33
N ARG A 286 -15.21 -3.55 14.27
CA ARG A 286 -13.79 -3.83 13.98
C ARG A 286 -13.59 -5.08 13.14
N ILE A 287 -14.38 -6.13 13.37
CA ILE A 287 -14.37 -7.35 12.57
C ILE A 287 -14.84 -7.07 11.15
N LYS A 288 -15.95 -6.33 11.00
CA LYS A 288 -16.47 -5.92 9.69
C LYS A 288 -15.41 -5.13 8.90
N THR A 289 -14.83 -4.09 9.52
CA THR A 289 -13.76 -3.30 8.90
C THR A 289 -12.54 -4.14 8.54
N TYR A 290 -12.15 -5.09 9.39
CA TYR A 290 -11.06 -6.02 9.08
C TYR A 290 -11.36 -6.84 7.82
N GLN A 291 -12.55 -7.43 7.72
CA GLN A 291 -12.95 -8.25 6.56
C GLN A 291 -13.02 -7.42 5.27
N GLU A 292 -13.65 -6.24 5.33
CA GLU A 292 -13.90 -5.41 4.15
C GLU A 292 -12.66 -4.65 3.67
N SER A 293 -11.78 -4.24 4.58
CA SER A 293 -10.68 -3.32 4.27
C SER A 293 -9.29 -3.91 4.48
N SER A 294 -9.07 -4.68 5.56
CA SER A 294 -7.74 -5.20 5.90
C SER A 294 -7.40 -6.52 5.21
N MET A 295 -8.38 -7.41 5.04
CA MET A 295 -8.18 -8.68 4.36
C MET A 295 -7.70 -8.51 2.90
N PRO A 296 -8.24 -7.58 2.09
CA PRO A 296 -7.72 -7.32 0.75
C PRO A 296 -6.24 -6.93 0.72
N ILE A 297 -5.74 -6.26 1.76
CA ILE A 297 -4.31 -5.90 1.87
C ILE A 297 -3.44 -7.12 2.14
N ILE A 298 -3.90 -8.02 3.01
CA ILE A 298 -3.21 -9.28 3.26
C ILE A 298 -3.20 -10.13 1.97
N GLN A 299 -4.31 -10.19 1.26
CA GLN A 299 -4.42 -10.88 -0.04
C GLN A 299 -3.48 -10.29 -1.08
N HIS A 300 -3.39 -8.95 -1.17
CA HIS A 300 -2.45 -8.26 -2.04
C HIS A 300 -0.99 -8.64 -1.73
N PHE A 301 -0.57 -8.62 -0.46
CA PHE A 301 0.79 -9.07 -0.11
C PHE A 301 1.01 -10.58 -0.34
N ALA A 302 -0.04 -11.39 -0.27
CA ALA A 302 0.04 -12.81 -0.55
C ALA A 302 0.32 -13.09 -2.04
N THR A 303 -0.27 -12.33 -2.96
CA THR A 303 0.04 -12.45 -4.41
C THR A 303 1.50 -12.07 -4.71
N LEU A 304 2.12 -11.24 -3.87
CA LEU A 304 3.53 -10.86 -3.94
C LEU A 304 4.47 -11.84 -3.23
N ASN A 305 3.97 -12.96 -2.68
CA ASN A 305 4.73 -13.91 -1.86
C ASN A 305 5.42 -13.30 -0.63
N LEU A 306 4.91 -12.17 -0.14
CA LEU A 306 5.46 -11.46 1.03
C LEU A 306 4.82 -11.89 2.35
N VAL A 307 3.73 -12.66 2.32
CA VAL A 307 3.05 -13.10 3.55
C VAL A 307 3.74 -14.33 4.15
N ARG A 308 3.96 -14.28 5.46
CA ARG A 308 4.37 -15.41 6.31
C ARG A 308 3.23 -15.65 7.29
N LYS A 309 2.49 -16.72 7.07
CA LYS A 309 1.25 -17.03 7.78
C LYS A 309 1.53 -17.93 8.98
N VAL A 310 0.94 -17.62 10.12
CA VAL A 310 1.00 -18.42 11.36
C VAL A 310 -0.40 -18.62 11.91
N ASP A 311 -0.75 -19.86 12.21
CA ASP A 311 -1.98 -20.17 12.95
C ASP A 311 -1.82 -19.73 14.41
N SER A 312 -2.59 -18.72 14.79
CA SER A 312 -2.57 -18.11 16.12
C SER A 312 -3.68 -18.59 17.04
N SER A 313 -4.37 -19.69 16.70
CA SER A 313 -5.34 -20.35 17.58
C SER A 313 -4.70 -21.14 18.74
N LYS A 314 -3.42 -21.49 18.59
CA LYS A 314 -2.64 -22.33 19.53
C LYS A 314 -2.13 -21.57 20.77
N ASP A 315 -1.36 -22.27 21.60
CA ASP A 315 -0.65 -21.69 22.75
C ASP A 315 0.37 -20.61 22.33
N PRO A 316 0.51 -19.49 23.06
CA PRO A 316 1.42 -18.41 22.71
C PRO A 316 2.88 -18.83 22.46
N GLU A 317 3.39 -19.86 23.15
CA GLU A 317 4.75 -20.35 22.98
C GLU A 317 4.91 -21.14 21.68
N GLN A 318 3.95 -22.01 21.37
CA GLN A 318 3.93 -22.75 20.09
C GLN A 318 3.78 -21.83 18.88
N ILE A 319 3.02 -20.74 19.03
CA ILE A 319 2.92 -19.69 18.00
C ILE A 319 4.29 -19.02 17.83
N PHE A 320 4.97 -18.70 18.94
CA PHE A 320 6.26 -18.02 18.87
C PHE A 320 7.34 -18.89 18.24
N GLN A 321 7.39 -20.19 18.54
CA GLN A 321 8.32 -21.12 17.90
C GLN A 321 8.19 -21.12 16.37
N GLN A 322 6.97 -21.09 15.84
CA GLN A 322 6.75 -20.97 14.38
C GLN A 322 7.23 -19.61 13.84
N ILE A 323 7.05 -18.54 14.61
CA ILE A 323 7.57 -17.20 14.25
C ILE A 323 9.10 -17.20 14.25
N GLU A 324 9.74 -17.85 15.21
CA GLU A 324 11.19 -17.99 15.25
C GLU A 324 11.72 -18.72 14.02
N GLU A 325 11.07 -19.79 13.58
CA GLU A 325 11.44 -20.47 12.33
C GLU A 325 11.34 -19.54 11.11
N ILE A 326 10.31 -18.70 11.05
CA ILE A 326 10.13 -17.71 9.97
C ILE A 326 11.29 -16.70 9.98
N PHE A 327 11.61 -16.15 11.15
CA PHE A 327 12.70 -15.19 11.32
C PHE A 327 14.06 -15.80 11.00
N TYR A 328 14.29 -17.05 11.41
CA TYR A 328 15.49 -17.81 11.09
C TYR A 328 15.65 -18.04 9.59
N LYS A 329 14.57 -18.50 8.90
CA LYS A 329 14.57 -18.75 7.45
C LYS A 329 14.76 -17.47 6.63
N ASP A 330 14.20 -16.36 7.08
CA ASP A 330 14.35 -15.06 6.43
C ASP A 330 15.77 -14.48 6.58
N GLY A 331 16.36 -14.62 7.77
CA GLY A 331 17.76 -14.24 8.03
C GLY A 331 18.01 -12.72 8.14
N SER A 332 16.97 -11.87 8.03
CA SER A 332 17.14 -10.42 8.12
C SER A 332 17.42 -9.91 9.54
N PHE A 333 17.07 -10.69 10.56
CA PHE A 333 17.15 -10.30 11.96
C PHE A 333 17.96 -11.33 12.76
N LYS A 334 18.89 -10.85 13.58
CA LYS A 334 19.69 -11.70 14.46
C LYS A 334 18.99 -11.83 15.80
N ARG A 335 18.91 -13.06 16.31
CA ARG A 335 18.48 -13.31 17.69
C ARG A 335 19.50 -12.68 18.64
N LYS A 336 19.01 -12.05 19.72
CA LYS A 336 19.82 -11.66 20.88
C LYS A 336 20.40 -12.92 21.51
N LEU A 337 21.71 -12.93 21.70
CA LEU A 337 22.44 -14.00 22.38
C LEU A 337 22.24 -13.92 23.89
#